data_AF-A0A7K1TKI0-F1
#
_entry.id   AF-A0A7K1TKI0-F1
#
_cell.length_a   1.000
_cell.length_b   1.000
_cell.length_c   1.000
_cell.angle_alpha   90.00
_cell.angle_beta   90.00
_cell.angle_gamma   90.00
#
_symmetry.space_group_name_H-M   'P 1'
#
loop_
_entity.id
_entity.type
_entity.pdbx_description
1 polymer ?
#
loop_
_entity_poly.entity_id
_entity_poly.type
_entity_poly.pdbx_seq_one_letter_code
_entity_poly.pdbx_strand_id
1 'polypeptide(L)' 'MVRGYQRRAAAKQERQLEKWRQTRLVATILRNAHRGPNDVALTPEEFLALPGDRPPLPPMDEETFDATMARLAEFDTLS' A
#
# COMPACT_ATOMS: atom_id res chain seq x y z
N MET A 1 -31.11 19.05 -15.30
CA MET A 1 -30.07 18.40 -16.14
C MET A 1 -28.71 18.21 -15.46
N VAL A 2 -28.26 19.12 -14.59
CA VAL A 2 -26.90 19.08 -13.97
C VAL A 2 -26.62 17.86 -13.08
N ARG A 3 -27.60 17.42 -12.27
CA ARG A 3 -27.42 16.27 -11.33
C ARG A 3 -27.18 14.91 -11.99
N GLY A 4 -27.67 14.71 -13.22
CA GLY A 4 -27.45 13.46 -13.96
C GLY A 4 -26.07 13.40 -14.61
N TYR A 5 -25.52 14.56 -14.98
CA TYR A 5 -24.15 14.68 -15.49
C TYR A 5 -23.12 14.41 -14.38
N GLN A 6 -23.29 15.03 -13.21
CA GLN A 6 -22.39 14.84 -12.06
C GLN A 6 -22.30 13.38 -11.60
N ARG A 7 -23.43 12.66 -11.53
CA ARG A 7 -23.44 11.23 -11.18
C ARG A 7 -22.67 10.36 -12.19
N ARG A 8 -22.81 10.64 -13.49
CA ARG A 8 -22.08 9.92 -14.54
C ARG A 8 -20.59 10.23 -14.52
N ALA A 9 -20.22 11.47 -14.21
CA ALA A 9 -18.82 11.86 -14.04
C ALA A 9 -18.17 11.14 -12.84
N ALA A 10 -18.85 11.11 -11.69
CA ALA A 10 -18.37 10.41 -10.49
C ALA A 10 -18.18 8.91 -10.74
N ALA A 11 -19.17 8.24 -11.34
CA ALA A 11 -19.08 6.81 -11.67
C ALA A 11 -17.94 6.51 -12.68
N LYS A 12 -17.69 7.43 -13.63
CA LYS A 12 -16.55 7.31 -14.56
C LYS A 12 -15.22 7.44 -13.82
N GLN A 13 -15.11 8.39 -12.90
CA GLN A 13 -13.90 8.61 -12.10
C GLN A 13 -13.61 7.41 -11.20
N GLU A 14 -14.63 6.86 -10.53
CA GLU A 14 -14.48 5.67 -9.69
C GLU A 14 -14.02 4.45 -10.49
N ARG A 15 -14.60 4.21 -11.67
CA ARG A 15 -14.13 3.15 -12.57
C ARG A 15 -12.69 3.33 -13.04
N GLN A 16 -12.26 4.57 -13.26
CA GLN A 16 -10.87 4.85 -13.63
C GLN A 16 -9.92 4.58 -12.47
N LEU A 17 -10.29 5.01 -11.25
CA LEU A 17 -9.52 4.72 -10.04
C LEU A 17 -9.39 3.21 -9.81
N GLU A 18 -10.46 2.46 -10.01
CA GLU A 18 -10.43 1.00 -9.84
C GLU A 18 -9.51 0.32 -10.85
N LYS A 19 -9.50 0.77 -12.11
CA LYS A 19 -8.52 0.29 -13.10
C LYS A 19 -7.09 0.59 -12.67
N TRP A 20 -6.83 1.79 -12.16
CA TRP A 20 -5.52 2.14 -11.64
C TRP A 20 -5.08 1.29 -10.45
N ARG A 21 -6.00 0.96 -9.53
CA ARG A 21 -5.73 0.03 -8.42
C ARG A 21 -5.36 -1.36 -8.92
N GLN A 22 -6.08 -1.86 -9.92
CA GLN A 22 -5.78 -3.16 -10.53
C GLN A 22 -4.42 -3.15 -11.25
N THR A 23 -4.15 -2.11 -12.04
CA THR A 23 -2.85 -1.94 -12.71
C THR A 23 -1.71 -1.90 -11.70
N ARG A 24 -1.88 -1.14 -10.60
CA ARG A 24 -0.91 -1.07 -9.51
C ARG A 24 -0.64 -2.46 -8.93
N LEU A 25 -1.69 -3.18 -8.53
CA LEU A 25 -1.55 -4.52 -7.94
C LEU A 25 -0.78 -5.46 -8.87
N VAL A 26 -1.15 -5.51 -10.15
CA VAL A 26 -0.48 -6.37 -11.14
C VAL A 26 0.98 -5.98 -11.32
N ALA A 27 1.28 -4.68 -11.41
CA ALA A 27 2.64 -4.20 -11.56
C ALA A 27 3.52 -4.54 -10.34
N THR A 28 2.97 -4.42 -9.13
CA THR A 28 3.66 -4.81 -7.89
C THR A 28 3.95 -6.31 -7.84
N ILE A 29 2.98 -7.15 -8.23
CA ILE A 29 3.18 -8.60 -8.30
C ILE A 29 4.31 -8.93 -9.27
N LEU A 30 4.30 -8.35 -10.47
CA LEU A 30 5.34 -8.58 -11.48
C LEU A 30 6.71 -8.12 -10.97
N ARG A 31 6.80 -6.92 -10.38
CA ARG A 31 8.06 -6.41 -9.79
C ARG A 31 8.59 -7.34 -8.71
N ASN A 32 7.73 -7.81 -7.80
CA ASN A 32 8.15 -8.70 -6.72
C ASN A 32 8.48 -10.12 -7.21
N ALA A 33 7.87 -10.58 -8.30
CA ALA A 33 8.20 -11.87 -8.92
C ALA A 33 9.60 -11.88 -9.57
N HIS A 34 10.07 -10.72 -10.01
CA HIS A 34 11.39 -10.54 -10.63
C HIS A 34 12.44 -9.92 -9.69
N ARG A 35 12.18 -9.87 -8.38
CA ARG A 35 13.11 -9.30 -7.40
C ARG A 35 14.32 -10.22 -7.17
N GLY A 36 15.48 -9.64 -6.86
CA GLY A 36 16.65 -10.41 -6.45
C GLY A 36 16.47 -11.05 -5.07
N PRO A 37 17.30 -12.04 -4.70
CA PRO A 37 17.19 -12.74 -3.42
C PRO A 37 17.35 -11.83 -2.19
N ASN A 38 18.08 -10.72 -2.33
CA ASN A 38 18.32 -9.74 -1.28
C ASN A 38 17.37 -8.54 -1.31
N ASP A 39 16.49 -8.45 -2.32
CA ASP A 39 15.59 -7.32 -2.48
C ASP A 39 14.32 -7.53 -1.67
N VAL A 40 13.93 -6.55 -0.86
CA VAL A 40 12.68 -6.60 -0.09
C VAL A 40 11.47 -6.46 -1.04
N ALA A 41 10.45 -7.29 -0.80
CA ALA A 41 9.18 -7.19 -1.52
C ALA A 41 8.48 -5.87 -1.14
N LEU A 42 7.98 -5.14 -2.14
CA LEU A 42 7.24 -3.89 -1.92
C LEU A 42 5.75 -4.17 -1.90
N THR A 43 5.03 -3.42 -1.08
CA THR A 43 3.57 -3.33 -1.15
C THR A 43 3.12 -2.49 -2.35
N PRO A 44 1.85 -2.61 -2.77
CA PRO A 44 1.30 -1.78 -3.85
C PRO A 44 1.47 -0.28 -3.59
N GLU A 45 1.18 0.16 -2.37
CA GLU A 45 1.21 1.55 -1.92
C GLU A 45 2.63 2.12 -1.93
N GLU A 46 3.63 1.32 -1.55
CA GLU A 46 5.05 1.71 -1.62
C GLU A 46 5.56 1.79 -3.07
N PHE A 47 5.01 0.97 -3.96
CA PHE A 47 5.46 0.91 -5.35
C PHE A 47 4.87 2.04 -6.22
N LEU A 48 3.56 2.30 -6.11
CA LEU A 48 2.89 3.32 -6.92
C LEU A 48 1.76 4.00 -6.12
N ALA A 49 1.99 5.24 -5.69
CA ALA A 49 0.95 6.04 -5.06
C ALA A 49 -0.17 6.39 -6.05
N LEU A 50 -1.42 6.26 -5.60
CA LEU A 50 -2.63 6.63 -6.35
C LEU A 50 -3.35 7.82 -5.69
N PRO A 51 -4.13 8.60 -6.48
CA PRO A 51 -4.98 9.64 -5.91
C PRO A 51 -5.96 9.07 -4.88
N GLY A 52 -5.91 9.59 -3.65
CA GLY A 52 -6.74 9.14 -2.53
C GLY A 52 -6.07 8.14 -1.61
N ASP A 53 -4.84 7.71 -1.90
CA ASP A 53 -4.03 7.00 -0.90
C ASP A 53 -3.78 7.90 0.31
N ARG A 54 -3.72 7.28 1.49
CA ARG A 54 -3.28 8.00 2.68
C ARG A 54 -1.80 8.34 2.52
N PRO A 55 -1.36 9.52 2.99
CA PRO A 55 0.06 9.82 3.01
C PRO A 55 0.81 8.73 3.81
N PRO A 56 2.04 8.38 3.39
CA PRO A 56 2.84 7.41 4.13
C PRO A 56 3.00 7.88 5.57
N LEU A 57 2.90 6.93 6.51
CA LEU A 57 3.20 7.22 7.90
C LEU A 57 4.67 7.61 8.02
N PRO A 58 5.01 8.53 8.95
CA PRO A 58 6.41 8.81 9.25
C PRO A 58 7.11 7.52 9.69
N PRO A 59 8.42 7.37 9.40
CA PRO A 59 9.19 6.24 9.91
C PRO A 59 9.07 6.18 11.43
N MET A 60 8.94 4.95 11.94
CA MET A 60 8.96 4.68 13.38
C MET A 60 10.29 5.15 13.96
N ASP A 61 10.26 5.77 15.13
CA ASP A 61 11.49 6.13 15.84
C ASP A 61 12.22 4.88 16.36
N GLU A 62 13.54 4.99 16.56
CA GLU A 62 14.38 3.86 16.98
C GLU A 62 13.96 3.31 18.34
N GLU A 63 13.56 4.17 19.28
CA GLU A 63 13.13 3.78 20.62
C GLU A 63 11.87 2.92 20.60
N THR A 64 10.87 3.30 19.80
CA THR A 64 9.63 2.54 19.61
C THR A 64 9.91 1.22 18.90
N PHE A 65 10.81 1.21 17.92
CA PHE A 65 11.21 -0.01 17.24
C PHE A 65 11.84 -1.01 18.21
N ASP A 66 12.84 -0.58 18.99
CA ASP A 66 13.54 -1.42 19.96
C ASP A 66 12.58 -1.97 21.03
N ALA A 67 11.67 -1.12 21.54
CA ALA A 67 10.65 -1.54 22.50
C ALA A 67 9.69 -2.59 21.91
N THR A 68 9.32 -2.44 20.63
CA THR A 68 8.44 -3.40 19.93
C THR A 68 9.13 -4.74 19.72
N MET A 69 10.41 -4.72 19.33
CA MET A 69 11.22 -5.92 19.12
C MET A 69 11.48 -6.67 20.43
N ALA A 70 11.77 -5.96 21.52
CA ALA A 70 11.93 -6.56 22.85
C ALA A 70 10.66 -7.30 23.28
N ARG A 71 9.49 -6.67 23.08
CA ARG A 71 8.19 -7.26 23.42
C ARG A 71 7.85 -8.48 22.57
N LEU A 72 8.24 -8.51 21.29
CA LEU A 72 8.08 -9.68 20.43
C LEU A 72 8.97 -10.85 20.88
N ALA A 73 10.20 -10.57 21.30
CA ALA A 73 11.11 -11.60 21.82
C ALA A 73 10.61 -12.24 23.13
N GLU A 74 9.90 -11.49 23.97
CA GLU A 74 9.21 -12.02 25.17
C GLU A 74 8.09 -13.02 24.80
N PHE A 75 7.42 -12.84 23.65
CA PHE A 75 6.40 -13.78 23.19
C PHE A 75 7.00 -15.07 22.59
N ASP A 76 8.10 -14.96 21.85
CA ASP A 76 8.79 -16.14 21.27
C ASP A 76 9.39 -17.05 22.35
N THR A 77 9.81 -16.49 23.48
CA THR A 77 10.39 -17.27 24.60
C THR A 77 9.35 -18.01 25.46
N LEU A 78 8.06 -17.76 25.24
CA LEU A 78 6.94 -18.46 25.89
C LEU A 78 6.42 -19.68 25.08
N SER A 79 7.00 -19.94 23.91
CA SER A 79 6.65 -21.06 23.00
C SER A 79 7.62 -22.22 23.14
#